data_AF-A0A660VBN2-F1
#
_entry.id   AF-A0A660VBN2-F1
#
_cell.length_a   1.000
_cell.length_b   1.000
_cell.length_c   1.000
_cell.angle_alpha   90.00
_cell.angle_beta   90.00
_cell.angle_gamma   90.00
#
_symmetry.space_group_name_H-M   'P 1'
#
loop_
_entity.id
_entity.type
_entity.pdbx_description
1 polymer ?
#
loop_
_entity_poly.entity_id
_entity_poly.type
_entity_poly.pdbx_seq_one_letter_code
_entity_poly.pdbx_strand_id
1 'polypeptide(L)'
;MPLDHPDRNWTGARRDWLEADGGTGIPLTQLHPIPVDAAIEGGRDVTWAAERYSEELERVLPRRAGAVAFDVVLLGMGGDGHILSAFPGTPAIAEEHVPALAVAAPTLIEPHLPRVTLAPFLLRAAGGIVVMVPGAGKADTVADCLTSPPDPGRLPAQLAIRPTAVWLLEPGSATSL
;
A
#
# COMPACT_ATOMS: atom_id res chain seq x y z
N MET A 1 4.61 10.36 -10.71
CA MET A 1 5.93 11.02 -10.55
C MET A 1 6.90 10.43 -11.56
N PRO A 2 7.81 11.23 -12.14
CA PRO A 2 8.91 10.73 -12.98
C PRO A 2 9.80 9.72 -12.24
N LEU A 3 10.67 9.04 -13.00
CA LEU A 3 11.76 8.23 -12.45
C LEU A 3 12.65 9.09 -11.52
N ASP A 4 13.17 8.47 -10.46
CA ASP A 4 14.07 9.06 -9.46
C ASP A 4 13.51 10.22 -8.61
N HIS A 5 12.23 10.57 -8.76
CA HIS A 5 11.58 11.53 -7.86
C HIS A 5 11.61 10.99 -6.40
N PRO A 6 11.97 11.80 -5.39
CA PRO A 6 12.12 11.33 -4.00
C PRO A 6 10.81 10.77 -3.41
N ASP A 7 9.66 11.34 -3.78
CA ASP A 7 8.35 10.87 -3.32
C ASP A 7 7.84 9.60 -4.03
N ARG A 8 8.63 9.00 -4.94
CA ARG A 8 8.24 7.74 -5.57
C ARG A 8 8.73 6.57 -4.71
N ASN A 9 7.79 5.73 -4.25
CA ASN A 9 8.09 4.55 -3.44
C ASN A 9 9.20 3.67 -4.03
N TRP A 10 9.20 3.49 -5.35
CA TRP A 10 10.23 2.72 -6.06
C TRP A 10 11.64 3.31 -5.92
N THR A 11 11.77 4.64 -5.98
CA THR A 11 13.06 5.33 -5.80
C THR A 11 13.62 5.04 -4.40
N GLY A 12 12.79 5.19 -3.36
CA GLY A 12 13.17 4.89 -1.99
C GLY A 12 13.53 3.41 -1.80
N ALA A 13 12.69 2.49 -2.28
CA ALA A 13 12.93 1.05 -2.18
C ALA A 13 14.24 0.61 -2.87
N ARG A 14 14.55 1.19 -4.05
CA ARG A 14 15.82 0.92 -4.72
C ARG A 14 17.00 1.39 -3.88
N ARG A 15 16.98 2.67 -3.50
CA ARG A 15 18.06 3.31 -2.73
C ARG A 15 18.31 2.62 -1.40
N ASP A 16 17.26 2.41 -0.61
CA ASP A 16 17.37 2.02 0.80
C ASP A 16 17.47 0.51 1.01
N TRP A 17 17.03 -0.28 0.03
CA TRP A 17 16.95 -1.73 0.19
C TRP A 17 17.63 -2.48 -0.94
N LEU A 18 17.24 -2.26 -2.19
CA LEU A 18 17.72 -3.11 -3.30
C LEU A 18 19.19 -2.84 -3.66
N GLU A 19 19.68 -1.61 -3.47
CA GLU A 19 21.01 -1.17 -3.87
C GLU A 19 21.90 -0.80 -2.67
N ALA A 20 21.33 -0.60 -1.47
CA ALA A 20 22.08 -0.33 -0.25
C ALA A 20 22.99 -1.51 0.13
N ASP A 21 24.15 -1.21 0.73
CA ASP A 21 25.09 -2.18 1.31
C ASP A 21 25.50 -3.34 0.38
N GLY A 22 25.66 -3.06 -0.92
CA GLY A 22 26.00 -4.07 -1.93
C GLY A 22 24.80 -4.75 -2.59
N GLY A 23 23.59 -4.35 -2.19
CA GLY A 23 22.31 -4.76 -2.75
C GLY A 23 21.81 -6.12 -2.25
N THR A 24 20.55 -6.42 -2.54
CA THR A 24 19.91 -7.68 -2.10
C THR A 24 20.29 -8.89 -2.96
N GLY A 25 20.87 -8.67 -4.14
CA GLY A 25 21.12 -9.71 -5.14
C GLY A 25 19.84 -10.27 -5.79
N ILE A 26 18.67 -9.68 -5.53
CA ILE A 26 17.41 -10.09 -6.16
C ILE A 26 17.47 -9.78 -7.66
N PRO A 27 17.28 -10.78 -8.54
CA PRO A 27 17.20 -10.57 -9.98
C PRO A 27 16.14 -9.53 -10.35
N LEU A 28 16.47 -8.61 -11.25
CA LEU A 28 15.53 -7.59 -11.73
C LEU A 28 14.23 -8.18 -12.30
N THR A 29 14.28 -9.40 -12.84
CA THR A 29 13.11 -10.13 -13.36
C THR A 29 12.12 -10.57 -12.28
N GLN A 30 12.50 -10.50 -11.00
CA GLN A 30 11.64 -10.75 -9.84
C GLN A 30 11.18 -9.45 -9.17
N LEU A 31 11.53 -8.30 -9.74
CA LEU A 31 11.08 -6.99 -9.27
C LEU A 31 9.95 -6.52 -10.18
N HIS A 32 8.80 -6.26 -9.58
CA HIS A 32 7.59 -5.87 -10.28
C HIS A 32 7.16 -4.47 -9.82
N PRO A 33 7.86 -3.39 -10.21
CA PRO A 33 7.41 -2.05 -9.91
C PRO A 33 6.15 -1.71 -10.71
N ILE A 34 5.30 -0.84 -10.18
CA ILE A 34 4.16 -0.27 -10.92
C ILE A 34 4.70 0.44 -12.18
N PRO A 35 4.12 0.21 -13.38
CA PRO A 35 4.67 0.65 -14.67
C PRO A 35 4.42 2.15 -14.93
N VAL A 36 4.78 3.02 -13.98
CA VAL A 36 4.59 4.47 -14.05
C VAL A 36 5.44 5.09 -15.15
N ASP A 37 6.66 4.60 -15.38
CA ASP A 37 7.54 5.14 -16.44
C ASP A 37 6.96 4.88 -17.82
N ALA A 38 6.56 3.63 -18.09
CA ALA A 38 5.88 3.27 -19.33
C ALA A 38 4.58 4.07 -19.53
N ALA A 39 3.86 4.39 -18.44
CA ALA A 39 2.68 5.24 -18.52
C ALA A 39 3.06 6.67 -18.92
N ILE A 40 4.07 7.28 -18.28
CA ILE A 40 4.51 8.65 -18.59
C ILE A 40 5.06 8.75 -20.02
N GLU A 41 5.96 7.85 -20.42
CA GLU A 41 6.58 7.81 -21.75
C GLU A 41 5.53 7.61 -22.85
N GLY A 42 4.53 6.77 -22.58
CA GLY A 42 3.44 6.49 -23.51
C GLY A 42 2.29 7.50 -23.47
N GLY A 43 2.37 8.57 -22.67
CA GLY A 43 1.28 9.54 -22.50
C GLY A 43 -0.02 8.91 -21.96
N ARG A 44 0.09 7.86 -21.15
CA ARG A 44 -1.02 7.12 -20.53
C ARG A 44 -1.30 7.64 -19.13
N ASP A 45 -2.51 7.38 -18.65
CA ASP A 45 -2.96 7.78 -17.33
C ASP A 45 -2.71 6.73 -16.24
N VAL A 46 -3.08 7.08 -15.02
CA VAL A 46 -2.97 6.20 -13.84
C VAL A 46 -3.84 4.94 -13.96
N THR A 47 -4.97 5.03 -14.67
CA THR A 47 -5.87 3.90 -14.91
C THR A 47 -5.18 2.83 -15.74
N TRP A 48 -4.53 3.25 -16.83
CA TRP A 48 -3.73 2.34 -17.64
C TRP A 48 -2.64 1.64 -16.83
N ALA A 49 -1.92 2.38 -15.98
CA ALA A 49 -0.88 1.80 -15.14
C ALA A 49 -1.44 0.77 -14.14
N ALA A 50 -2.60 1.05 -13.55
CA ALA A 50 -3.28 0.13 -12.62
C ALA A 50 -3.76 -1.15 -13.31
N GLU A 51 -4.29 -1.06 -14.54
CA GLU A 51 -4.69 -2.23 -15.34
C GLU A 51 -3.48 -3.11 -15.67
N ARG A 52 -2.39 -2.53 -16.19
CA ARG A 52 -1.18 -3.29 -16.52
C ARG A 52 -0.57 -3.93 -15.28
N TYR A 53 -0.62 -3.23 -14.15
CA TYR A 53 -0.12 -3.79 -12.90
C TYR A 53 -1.02 -4.92 -12.39
N SER A 54 -2.34 -4.82 -12.55
CA SER A 54 -3.27 -5.92 -12.24
C SER A 54 -2.97 -7.16 -13.09
N GLU A 55 -2.75 -6.99 -14.39
CA GLU A 55 -2.36 -8.08 -15.30
C GLU A 55 -1.04 -8.73 -14.87
N GLU A 56 -0.05 -7.93 -14.47
CA GLU A 56 1.23 -8.43 -13.98
C GLU A 56 1.08 -9.23 -12.68
N LEU A 57 0.30 -8.72 -11.71
CA LEU A 57 0.04 -9.41 -10.44
C LEU A 57 -0.65 -10.76 -10.67
N GLU A 58 -1.66 -10.81 -11.54
CA GLU A 58 -2.34 -12.06 -11.93
C GLU A 58 -1.41 -13.06 -12.62
N ARG A 59 -0.42 -12.56 -13.37
CA ARG A 59 0.56 -13.41 -14.07
C ARG A 59 1.58 -14.03 -13.13
N VAL A 60 2.02 -13.30 -12.09
CA VAL A 60 3.19 -13.68 -11.28
C VAL A 60 2.84 -14.23 -9.91
N LEU A 61 1.68 -13.90 -9.35
CA LEU A 61 1.29 -14.31 -8.01
C LEU A 61 0.40 -15.56 -8.03
N PRO A 62 0.54 -16.44 -7.02
CA PRO A 62 -0.42 -17.52 -6.83
C PRO A 62 -1.77 -16.96 -6.37
N ARG A 63 -2.84 -17.75 -6.54
CA ARG A 63 -4.15 -17.43 -5.97
C ARG A 63 -4.39 -18.15 -4.64
N ARG A 64 -4.97 -17.45 -3.67
CA ARG A 64 -5.49 -18.00 -2.41
C ARG A 64 -6.84 -17.36 -2.10
N ALA A 65 -7.80 -18.14 -1.60
CA ALA A 65 -9.15 -17.66 -1.27
C ALA A 65 -9.84 -16.85 -2.40
N GLY A 66 -9.58 -17.21 -3.66
CA GLY A 66 -10.20 -16.56 -4.82
C GLY A 66 -9.53 -15.26 -5.30
N ALA A 67 -8.41 -14.83 -4.71
CA ALA A 67 -7.66 -13.64 -5.11
C ALA A 67 -6.16 -13.94 -5.30
N VAL A 68 -5.42 -13.09 -6.01
CA VAL A 68 -3.94 -13.13 -5.98
C VAL A 68 -3.46 -12.91 -4.55
N ALA A 69 -2.39 -13.59 -4.16
CA ALA A 69 -1.97 -13.64 -2.77
C ALA A 69 -0.47 -13.36 -2.61
N PHE A 70 -0.16 -12.45 -1.70
CA PHE A 70 1.20 -12.20 -1.22
C PHE A 70 1.49 -13.10 -0.01
N ASP A 71 2.75 -13.49 0.16
CA ASP A 71 3.15 -14.16 1.40
C ASP A 71 3.24 -13.17 2.55
N VAL A 72 3.75 -11.96 2.29
CA VAL A 72 3.81 -10.85 3.26
C VAL A 72 3.45 -9.53 2.56
N VAL A 73 2.63 -8.70 3.21
CA VAL A 73 2.38 -7.31 2.81
C VAL A 73 2.91 -6.37 3.87
N LEU A 74 3.82 -5.47 3.48
CA LEU A 74 4.32 -4.39 4.33
C LEU A 74 3.47 -3.14 4.13
N LEU A 75 2.96 -2.58 5.22
CA LEU A 75 2.09 -1.42 5.22
C LEU A 75 2.64 -0.32 6.13
N GLY A 76 2.45 0.93 5.71
CA GLY A 76 2.42 2.07 6.61
C GLY A 76 0.98 2.46 6.93
N MET A 77 0.79 3.25 7.98
CA MET A 77 -0.49 3.88 8.33
C MET A 77 -0.35 5.41 8.34
N GLY A 78 -1.27 6.09 7.66
CA GLY A 78 -1.41 7.54 7.69
C GLY A 78 -2.05 8.05 8.97
N GLY A 79 -1.93 9.36 9.25
CA GLY A 79 -2.53 9.99 10.43
C GLY A 79 -4.07 9.98 10.43
N ASP A 80 -4.69 9.86 9.26
CA ASP A 80 -6.14 9.67 9.04
C ASP A 80 -6.55 8.19 8.99
N GLY A 81 -5.61 7.27 9.23
CA GLY A 81 -5.85 5.83 9.20
C GLY A 81 -5.87 5.21 7.80
N HIS A 82 -5.47 5.93 6.75
CA HIS A 82 -5.30 5.31 5.44
C HIS A 82 -4.15 4.29 5.45
N ILE A 83 -4.32 3.25 4.64
CA ILE A 83 -3.27 2.29 4.27
C ILE A 83 -3.21 2.21 2.75
N LEU A 84 -2.09 1.78 2.18
CA LEU A 84 -1.88 1.79 0.73
C LEU A 84 -2.15 3.21 0.19
N SER A 85 -3.03 3.37 -0.80
CA SER A 85 -3.69 4.66 -1.09
C SER A 85 -5.21 4.60 -0.93
N ALA A 86 -5.70 3.77 -0.02
CA ALA A 86 -7.11 3.69 0.34
C ALA A 86 -7.41 4.68 1.48
N PHE A 87 -7.89 5.88 1.10
CA PHE A 87 -8.21 6.95 2.04
C PHE A 87 -9.65 6.84 2.56
N PRO A 88 -9.94 7.33 3.78
CA PRO A 88 -11.30 7.33 4.34
C PRO A 88 -12.35 7.86 3.37
N GLY A 89 -13.49 7.17 3.26
CA GLY A 89 -14.61 7.55 2.40
C GLY A 89 -14.38 7.40 0.89
N THR A 90 -13.26 6.83 0.44
CA THR A 90 -12.98 6.65 -0.99
C THR A 90 -13.48 5.30 -1.53
N PRO A 91 -13.84 5.21 -2.83
CA PRO A 91 -14.26 3.95 -3.45
C PRO A 91 -13.23 2.82 -3.35
N ALA A 92 -11.94 3.16 -3.21
CA ALA A 92 -10.87 2.18 -3.13
C ALA A 92 -11.01 1.19 -1.96
N ILE A 93 -11.70 1.59 -0.88
CA ILE A 93 -11.97 0.74 0.29
C ILE A 93 -12.91 -0.42 -0.08
N ALA A 94 -13.83 -0.20 -1.03
CA ALA A 94 -14.89 -1.14 -1.40
C ALA A 94 -14.56 -1.98 -2.65
N GLU A 95 -13.38 -1.83 -3.24
CA GLU A 95 -12.96 -2.62 -4.39
C GLU A 95 -12.64 -4.07 -3.98
N GLU A 96 -13.20 -5.05 -4.70
CA GLU A 96 -13.07 -6.48 -4.40
C GLU A 96 -12.76 -7.37 -5.64
N HIS A 97 -12.61 -6.78 -6.82
CA HIS A 97 -12.53 -7.52 -8.09
C HIS A 97 -11.17 -7.42 -8.78
N VAL A 98 -10.54 -6.24 -8.75
CA VAL A 98 -9.28 -5.99 -9.48
C VAL A 98 -8.09 -5.87 -8.51
N PRO A 99 -6.95 -6.53 -8.75
CA PRO A 99 -5.80 -6.50 -7.84
C PRO A 99 -5.20 -5.11 -7.58
N ALA A 100 -5.24 -4.24 -8.58
CA ALA A 100 -4.76 -2.87 -8.47
C ALA A 100 -5.72 -1.89 -9.16
N LEU A 101 -5.78 -0.67 -8.64
CA LEU A 101 -6.69 0.37 -9.11
C LEU A 101 -6.05 1.76 -9.07
N ALA A 102 -6.59 2.66 -9.87
CA ALA A 102 -6.29 4.07 -9.82
C ALA A 102 -7.07 4.74 -8.69
N VAL A 103 -6.40 5.62 -7.95
CA VAL A 103 -6.99 6.47 -6.93
C VAL A 103 -6.78 7.92 -7.34
N ALA A 104 -7.84 8.71 -7.19
CA ALA A 104 -7.77 10.15 -7.39
C ALA A 104 -6.72 10.79 -6.46
N ALA A 105 -6.24 11.97 -6.84
CA ALA A 105 -5.31 12.71 -6.01
C ALA A 105 -5.93 12.95 -4.61
N PRO A 106 -5.26 12.56 -3.52
CA PRO A 106 -5.73 12.92 -2.18
C PRO A 106 -5.70 14.44 -2.05
N THR A 107 -6.70 15.02 -1.40
CA THR A 107 -6.84 16.48 -1.25
C THR A 107 -6.18 17.02 0.02
N LEU A 108 -5.89 16.15 1.00
CA LEU A 108 -5.36 16.54 2.31
C LEU A 108 -3.92 16.10 2.57
N ILE A 109 -3.35 15.29 1.68
CA ILE A 109 -2.04 14.65 1.86
C ILE A 109 -1.21 14.87 0.61
N GLU A 110 -0.05 15.50 0.77
CA GLU A 110 0.92 15.65 -0.31
C GLU A 110 1.62 14.31 -0.63
N PRO A 111 2.07 14.09 -1.87
CA PRO A 111 1.78 14.91 -3.04
C PRO A 111 0.32 14.74 -3.51
N HIS A 112 -0.31 15.84 -3.92
CA HIS A 112 -1.66 15.89 -4.52
C HIS A 112 -1.68 15.34 -5.96
N LEU A 113 -1.30 14.07 -6.12
CA LEU A 113 -1.28 13.38 -7.42
C LEU A 113 -2.08 12.08 -7.38
N PRO A 114 -2.67 11.67 -8.52
CA PRO A 114 -3.27 10.35 -8.65
C PRO A 114 -2.27 9.24 -8.33
N ARG A 115 -2.75 8.16 -7.71
CA ARG A 115 -1.93 7.05 -7.24
C ARG A 115 -2.43 5.74 -7.85
N VAL A 116 -1.51 4.80 -8.10
CA VAL A 116 -1.89 3.39 -8.28
C VAL A 116 -1.75 2.71 -6.93
N THR A 117 -2.75 1.93 -6.54
CA THR A 117 -2.76 1.19 -5.28
C THR A 117 -3.07 -0.28 -5.51
N LEU A 118 -2.57 -1.14 -4.64
CA LEU A 118 -3.15 -2.47 -4.46
C LEU A 118 -4.57 -2.32 -3.90
N ALA A 119 -5.48 -3.20 -4.30
CA ALA A 119 -6.82 -3.24 -3.76
C ALA A 119 -6.80 -3.81 -2.33
N PRO A 120 -7.44 -3.14 -1.34
CA PRO A 120 -7.39 -3.58 0.06
C PRO A 120 -7.91 -5.01 0.30
N PHE A 121 -8.80 -5.55 -0.54
CA PHE A 121 -9.26 -6.93 -0.40
C PHE A 121 -8.12 -7.96 -0.57
N LEU A 122 -7.01 -7.62 -1.21
CA LEU A 122 -5.86 -8.53 -1.30
C LEU A 122 -5.25 -8.84 0.07
N LEU A 123 -5.44 -7.96 1.07
CA LEU A 123 -5.01 -8.20 2.45
C LEU A 123 -5.74 -9.40 3.08
N ARG A 124 -6.92 -9.79 2.57
CA ARG A 124 -7.65 -10.96 3.06
C ARG A 124 -6.94 -12.28 2.72
N ALA A 125 -6.19 -12.31 1.62
CA ALA A 125 -5.49 -13.49 1.11
C ALA A 125 -3.99 -13.50 1.44
N ALA A 126 -3.49 -12.45 2.09
CA ALA A 126 -2.08 -12.34 2.47
C ALA A 126 -1.71 -13.36 3.55
N GLY A 127 -0.53 -13.99 3.43
CA GLY A 127 0.00 -14.92 4.43
C GLY A 127 0.31 -14.22 5.77
N GLY A 128 0.81 -12.99 5.70
CA GLY A 128 1.06 -12.10 6.83
C GLY A 128 0.98 -10.64 6.44
N ILE A 129 0.68 -9.78 7.41
CA ILE A 129 0.64 -8.33 7.24
C ILE A 129 1.53 -7.71 8.32
N VAL A 130 2.41 -6.80 7.94
CA VAL A 130 3.21 -6.02 8.89
C VAL A 130 2.86 -4.56 8.72
N VAL A 131 2.25 -3.97 9.75
CA VAL A 131 1.90 -2.54 9.77
C VAL A 131 2.93 -1.79 10.61
N MET A 132 3.65 -0.88 9.98
CA MET A 132 4.66 -0.04 10.63
C MET A 132 4.11 1.38 10.82
N VAL A 133 4.09 1.85 12.07
CA VAL A 133 3.51 3.14 12.42
C VAL A 133 4.53 4.01 13.16
N PRO A 134 5.38 4.74 12.42
CA PRO A 134 6.26 5.73 13.03
C PRO A 134 5.52 7.04 13.29
N GLY A 135 5.94 7.76 14.33
CA GLY A 135 5.53 9.12 14.67
C GLY A 135 4.43 9.20 15.75
N ALA A 136 4.69 10.02 16.77
CA ALA A 136 3.75 10.24 17.88
C ALA A 136 2.42 10.89 17.46
N GLY A 137 2.40 11.63 16.34
CA GLY A 137 1.18 12.26 15.82
C GLY A 137 0.09 11.28 15.33
N LYS A 138 0.29 9.97 15.48
CA LYS A 138 -0.65 8.91 15.09
C LYS A 138 -1.26 8.17 16.27
N ALA A 139 -0.90 8.52 17.51
CA ALA A 139 -1.29 7.76 18.70
C ALA A 139 -2.80 7.55 18.84
N ASP A 140 -3.58 8.63 18.70
CA ASP A 140 -5.04 8.57 18.82
C ASP A 140 -5.66 7.74 17.69
N THR A 141 -5.19 7.92 16.45
CA THR A 141 -5.68 7.16 15.29
C THR A 141 -5.33 5.67 15.40
N VAL A 142 -4.16 5.32 15.94
CA VAL A 142 -3.77 3.93 16.21
C VAL A 142 -4.69 3.31 17.26
N ALA A 143 -4.90 4.02 18.38
CA ALA A 143 -5.79 3.55 19.44
C ALA A 143 -7.21 3.34 18.93
N ASP A 144 -7.75 4.31 18.21
CA ASP A 144 -9.07 4.24 17.61
C ASP A 144 -9.16 3.07 16.60
N CYS A 145 -8.16 2.90 15.74
CA CYS A 145 -8.11 1.78 14.78
C CYS A 145 -8.16 0.42 15.48
N LEU A 146 -7.38 0.23 16.54
CA LEU A 146 -7.22 -1.07 17.20
C LEU A 146 -8.33 -1.39 18.21
N THR A 147 -9.04 -0.40 18.74
CA THR A 147 -9.99 -0.60 19.85
C THR A 147 -11.45 -0.34 19.47
N SER A 148 -11.71 0.51 18.46
CA SER A 148 -13.07 0.80 18.03
C SER A 148 -13.69 -0.34 17.22
N PRO A 149 -15.04 -0.44 17.18
CA PRO A 149 -15.73 -1.35 16.28
C PRO A 149 -15.28 -1.18 14.81
N PRO A 150 -15.35 -2.25 13.99
CA PRO A 150 -14.99 -2.16 12.58
C PRO A 150 -15.84 -1.13 11.81
N ASP A 151 -15.18 -0.10 11.29
CA ASP A 151 -15.66 0.88 10.34
C ASP A 151 -14.54 1.22 9.34
N PRO A 152 -14.25 0.32 8.37
CA PRO A 152 -13.21 0.54 7.37
C PRO A 152 -13.44 1.75 6.46
N GLY A 153 -14.68 2.25 6.38
CA GLY A 153 -15.01 3.47 5.64
C GLY A 153 -14.38 4.70 6.29
N ARG A 154 -14.34 4.72 7.62
CA ARG A 154 -13.70 5.76 8.43
C ARG A 154 -12.22 5.48 8.71
N LEU A 155 -11.86 4.22 8.99
CA LEU A 155 -10.50 3.80 9.34
C LEU A 155 -10.05 2.63 8.43
N PRO A 156 -9.55 2.91 7.22
CA PRO A 156 -9.11 1.88 6.27
C PRO A 156 -8.07 0.91 6.84
N ALA A 157 -7.22 1.37 7.76
CA ALA A 157 -6.24 0.55 8.46
C ALA A 157 -6.85 -0.66 9.20
N GLN A 158 -8.14 -0.62 9.56
CA GLN A 158 -8.83 -1.76 10.14
C GLN A 158 -8.91 -2.97 9.19
N LEU A 159 -8.79 -2.76 7.87
CA LEU A 159 -8.71 -3.86 6.89
C LEU A 159 -7.44 -4.72 7.07
N ALA A 160 -6.41 -4.16 7.69
CA ALA A 160 -5.18 -4.85 8.04
C ALA A 160 -5.29 -5.60 9.39
N ILE A 161 -6.35 -5.43 10.17
CA ILE A 161 -6.54 -6.17 11.44
C ILE A 161 -6.91 -7.61 11.12
N ARG A 162 -5.91 -8.49 11.20
CA ARG A 162 -6.00 -9.92 10.89
C ARG A 162 -5.28 -10.73 11.95
N PRO A 163 -5.64 -12.01 12.14
CA PRO A 163 -4.89 -12.89 13.05
C PRO A 163 -3.40 -13.01 12.70
N THR A 164 -3.04 -12.83 11.43
CA THR A 164 -1.67 -12.88 10.91
C THR A 164 -1.00 -11.50 10.85
N ALA A 165 -1.66 -10.45 11.33
CA ALA A 165 -1.13 -9.10 11.30
C ALA A 165 -0.24 -8.81 12.51
N VAL A 166 0.93 -8.22 12.26
CA VAL A 166 1.84 -7.69 13.26
C VAL A 166 1.88 -6.18 13.15
N TRP A 167 1.63 -5.49 14.26
CA TRP A 167 1.67 -4.03 14.34
C TRP A 167 2.96 -3.61 15.06
N LEU A 168 3.84 -2.93 14.33
CA LEU A 168 5.08 -2.39 14.84
C LEU A 168 4.89 -0.90 15.08
N LEU A 169 4.70 -0.56 16.35
CA LEU A 169 4.44 0.79 16.82
C LEU A 169 5.71 1.39 17.39
N GLU A 170 6.07 2.60 16.96
CA GLU A 170 7.03 3.40 17.71
C GLU A 170 6.41 3.76 19.07
N PRO A 171 7.17 3.84 20.18
CA PRO A 171 6.61 4.16 21.50
C PRO A 171 5.69 5.39 21.52
N GLY A 172 6.02 6.44 20.76
CA GLY A 172 5.19 7.63 20.63
C GLY A 172 3.83 7.39 19.97
N SER A 173 3.74 6.44 19.04
CA SER A 173 2.48 6.07 18.36
C SER A 173 1.58 5.14 19.20
N ALA A 174 2.06 4.67 20.34
CA ALA A 174 1.36 3.75 21.23
C ALA A 174 0.84 4.43 22.52
N THR A 175 1.01 5.74 22.67
CA THR A 175 0.71 6.44 23.94
C THR A 175 -0.77 6.52 24.30
N SER A 176 -1.67 6.26 23.34
CA SER A 176 -3.12 6.31 23.54
C SER A 176 -3.77 4.90 23.61
N LEU A 177 -2.97 3.83 23.63
CA LEU A 177 -3.44 2.44 23.76
C LEU A 177 -3.71 2.00 25.20
#